data_AF-A0A7J8DSM6-F1
#
_entry.id   AF-A0A7J8DSM6-F1
#
_cell.length_a   1.000
_cell.length_b   1.000
_cell.length_c   1.000
_cell.angle_alpha   90.00
_cell.angle_beta   90.00
_cell.angle_gamma   90.00
#
_symmetry.space_group_name_H-M   'P 1'
#
loop_
_entity.id
_entity.type
_entity.pdbx_description
1 polymer ?
#
loop_
_entity_poly.entity_id
_entity_poly.type
_entity_poly.pdbx_seq_one_letter_code
_entity_poly.pdbx_strand_id
1 'polypeptide(L)'
;MLTNPELLKVFSKLMSVCVMFTNCMQRFTQSMKLDDELGRLTLEHGTMLGPPTEAERVEERTRKELARKHLAEHVDTPQLASSFEATISKFDKNFSAHLLDLLARLSIYSTSDCEHGMASVISRLDFNGFYTERLERLSAERSQKAAPQVPIPRGPPAPAPRVAVTAQ
;
A
#
# COMPACT_ATOMS: atom_id res chain seq x y z
N MET A 1 16.46 12.58 -16.48
CA MET A 1 16.53 11.44 -15.54
C MET A 1 17.63 10.43 -15.88
N LEU A 2 17.89 10.08 -17.15
CA LEU A 2 18.95 9.13 -17.51
C LEU A 2 20.38 9.59 -17.17
N THR A 3 20.57 10.89 -17.00
CA THR A 3 21.84 11.53 -16.61
C THR A 3 22.12 11.48 -15.11
N ASN A 4 21.13 11.11 -14.29
CA ASN A 4 21.27 11.04 -12.85
C ASN A 4 21.04 9.59 -12.37
N PRO A 5 22.11 8.87 -11.97
CA PRO A 5 22.01 7.47 -11.59
C PRO A 5 21.16 7.24 -10.33
N GLU A 6 21.11 8.21 -9.41
CA GLU A 6 20.32 8.10 -8.18
C GLU A 6 18.81 8.27 -8.45
N LEU A 7 18.42 9.24 -9.28
CA LEU A 7 17.04 9.39 -9.72
C LEU A 7 16.57 8.18 -10.54
N LEU A 8 17.44 7.67 -11.43
CA LEU A 8 17.13 6.51 -12.24
C LEU A 8 16.90 5.26 -11.38
N LYS A 9 17.71 5.02 -10.33
CA LYS A 9 17.50 3.91 -9.39
C LYS A 9 16.13 3.95 -8.72
N VAL A 10 15.69 5.12 -8.25
CA VAL A 10 14.37 5.28 -7.60
C VAL A 10 13.25 5.04 -8.61
N PHE A 11 13.39 5.60 -9.82
CA PHE A 11 12.44 5.39 -10.91
C PHE A 11 12.34 3.90 -11.32
N SER A 12 13.47 3.20 -11.46
CA SER A 12 13.48 1.76 -11.77
C SER A 12 12.79 0.92 -10.70
N LYS A 13 12.96 1.26 -9.41
CA LYS A 13 12.22 0.60 -8.33
C LYS A 13 10.71 0.84 -8.44
N LEU A 14 10.29 2.08 -8.69
CA LEU A 14 8.89 2.42 -8.91
C LEU A 14 8.28 1.60 -10.07
N MET A 15 8.98 1.53 -11.20
CA MET A 15 8.53 0.73 -12.35
C MET A 15 8.46 -0.77 -12.03
N SER A 16 9.43 -1.30 -11.27
CA SER A 16 9.41 -2.70 -10.83
C SER A 16 8.17 -3.02 -10.00
N VAL A 17 7.79 -2.12 -9.09
CA VAL A 17 6.56 -2.24 -8.29
C VAL A 17 5.32 -2.21 -9.17
N CYS A 18 5.25 -1.31 -10.16
CA CYS A 18 4.15 -1.29 -11.13
C CYS A 18 4.02 -2.62 -11.89
N VAL A 19 5.13 -3.20 -12.36
CA VAL A 19 5.12 -4.49 -13.06
C VAL A 19 4.71 -5.63 -12.13
N MET A 20 5.19 -5.65 -10.90
CA MET A 20 4.77 -6.64 -9.91
C MET A 20 3.27 -6.53 -9.59
N PHE A 21 2.77 -5.29 -9.49
CA PHE A 21 1.36 -5.02 -9.25
C PHE A 21 0.48 -5.50 -10.42
N THR A 22 0.82 -5.16 -11.67
CA THR A 22 0.04 -5.61 -12.83
C THR A 22 0.03 -7.13 -12.96
N ASN A 23 1.17 -7.79 -12.75
CA ASN A 23 1.26 -9.25 -12.74
C ASN A 23 0.43 -9.90 -11.60
N CYS A 24 0.33 -9.24 -10.45
CA CYS A 24 -0.51 -9.70 -9.35
C CYS A 24 -2.00 -9.52 -9.69
N MET A 25 -2.39 -8.33 -10.16
CA MET A 25 -3.77 -8.02 -10.52
C MET A 25 -4.28 -8.86 -11.69
N GLN A 26 -3.43 -9.15 -12.67
CA GLN A 26 -3.80 -10.04 -13.78
C GLN A 26 -4.12 -11.45 -13.31
N ARG A 27 -3.31 -12.01 -12.39
CA ARG A 27 -3.58 -13.31 -11.77
C ARG A 27 -4.86 -13.29 -10.94
N PHE A 28 -5.09 -12.21 -10.20
CA PHE A 28 -6.32 -12.02 -9.44
C PHE A 28 -7.57 -12.02 -10.33
N THR A 29 -7.56 -11.23 -11.41
CA THR A 29 -8.68 -11.19 -12.36
C THR A 29 -8.91 -12.54 -13.03
N GLN A 30 -7.85 -13.29 -13.32
CA GLN A 30 -7.97 -14.66 -13.86
C GLN A 30 -8.62 -15.60 -12.84
N SER A 31 -8.21 -15.55 -11.57
CA SER A 31 -8.83 -16.38 -10.53
C SER A 31 -10.31 -16.08 -10.32
N MET A 32 -10.72 -14.81 -10.39
CA MET A 32 -12.14 -14.44 -10.29
C MET A 32 -12.97 -14.89 -11.50
N LYS A 33 -12.41 -14.88 -12.71
CA LYS A 33 -13.13 -15.34 -13.91
C LYS A 33 -13.40 -16.84 -13.87
N LEU A 34 -12.45 -17.63 -13.39
CA LEU A 34 -12.64 -19.08 -13.23
C LEU A 34 -13.72 -19.38 -12.18
N ASP A 35 -13.81 -18.56 -11.13
CA ASP A 35 -14.85 -18.65 -10.11
C ASP A 35 -16.25 -18.41 -10.69
N ASP A 36 -16.41 -17.35 -11.49
CA ASP A 36 -17.67 -16.98 -12.14
C ASP A 36 -18.16 -18.04 -13.16
N GLU A 37 -17.24 -18.60 -13.95
CA GLU A 37 -17.56 -19.69 -14.89
C GLU A 37 -18.02 -20.97 -14.17
N LEU A 38 -17.42 -21.29 -13.02
CA LEU A 38 -17.81 -22.43 -12.19
C LEU A 38 -19.19 -22.21 -11.53
N GLY A 39 -19.46 -20.98 -11.09
CA GLY A 39 -20.78 -20.57 -10.59
C GLY A 39 -21.89 -20.77 -11.63
N ARG A 40 -21.65 -20.37 -12.87
CA ARG A 40 -22.58 -20.61 -13.99
C ARG A 40 -22.80 -22.09 -14.29
N LEU A 41 -21.74 -22.90 -14.30
CA LEU A 41 -21.82 -24.34 -14.57
C LEU A 41 -22.60 -25.12 -13.50
N THR A 42 -22.63 -24.59 -12.27
CA THR A 42 -23.41 -25.15 -11.15
C THR A 42 -24.88 -24.72 -11.25
N LEU A 43 -25.16 -23.48 -11.68
CA LEU A 43 -26.51 -22.94 -11.81
C LEU A 43 -27.29 -23.55 -12.99
N GLU A 44 -26.65 -23.75 -14.16
CA GLU A 44 -27.34 -24.22 -15.37
C GLU A 44 -27.87 -25.66 -15.30
N HIS A 45 -27.44 -26.47 -14.33
CA HIS A 45 -27.96 -27.83 -14.14
C HIS A 45 -29.14 -27.93 -13.15
N GLY A 46 -29.52 -26.85 -12.47
CA GLY A 46 -30.67 -26.83 -11.57
C GLY A 46 -32.03 -26.90 -12.26
N THR A 47 -32.08 -26.80 -13.59
CA THR A 47 -33.30 -26.71 -14.40
C THR A 47 -33.71 -28.00 -15.13
N MET A 48 -32.97 -29.10 -14.97
CA MET A 48 -33.30 -30.37 -15.64
C MET A 48 -34.45 -31.08 -14.91
N LEU A 49 -35.67 -30.84 -15.40
CA LEU A 49 -36.93 -31.40 -14.87
C LEU A 49 -37.14 -32.82 -15.44
N GLY A 50 -36.56 -33.84 -14.81
CA GLY A 50 -36.79 -35.25 -15.20
C GLY A 50 -36.12 -36.28 -14.28
N PRO A 51 -36.66 -37.52 -14.17
CA PRO A 51 -36.01 -38.59 -13.41
C PRO A 51 -34.65 -38.96 -14.05
N PRO A 52 -33.54 -38.97 -13.29
CA PRO A 52 -32.21 -39.18 -13.86
C PRO A 52 -32.03 -40.60 -14.39
N THR A 53 -31.48 -40.71 -15.59
CA THR A 53 -31.04 -41.96 -16.20
C THR A 53 -29.84 -42.54 -15.42
N GLU A 54 -29.58 -43.87 -15.47
CA GLU A 54 -28.45 -44.46 -14.71
C GLU A 54 -27.09 -43.87 -15.09
N ALA A 55 -26.90 -43.47 -16.35
CA ALA A 55 -25.71 -42.75 -16.80
C ALA A 55 -25.58 -41.36 -16.15
N GLU A 56 -26.69 -40.61 -16.04
CA GLU A 56 -26.72 -39.31 -15.37
C GLU A 56 -26.45 -39.45 -13.86
N ARG A 57 -26.84 -40.55 -13.22
CA ARG A 57 -26.52 -40.81 -11.81
C ARG A 57 -25.04 -41.06 -11.55
N VAL A 58 -24.34 -41.70 -12.49
CA VAL A 58 -22.90 -41.91 -12.38
C VAL A 58 -22.15 -40.59 -12.61
N GLU A 59 -22.61 -39.81 -13.60
CA GLU A 59 -22.10 -38.47 -13.88
C GLU A 59 -22.38 -37.49 -12.72
N GLU A 60 -23.56 -37.57 -12.09
CA GLU A 60 -23.91 -36.76 -10.93
C GLU A 60 -23.04 -37.11 -9.71
N ARG A 61 -22.66 -38.39 -9.53
CA ARG A 61 -21.74 -38.79 -8.44
C ARG A 61 -20.32 -38.30 -8.68
N THR A 62 -19.79 -38.44 -9.89
CA THR A 62 -18.45 -37.93 -10.21
C THR A 62 -18.41 -36.41 -10.14
N ARG A 63 -19.49 -35.74 -10.54
CA ARG A 63 -19.65 -34.29 -10.43
C ARG A 63 -19.88 -33.80 -9.00
N LYS A 64 -20.61 -34.53 -8.16
CA LYS A 64 -20.73 -34.26 -6.72
C LYS A 64 -19.39 -34.44 -6.00
N GLU A 65 -18.61 -35.44 -6.36
CA GLU A 65 -17.27 -35.65 -5.81
C GLU A 65 -16.32 -34.51 -6.24
N LEU A 66 -16.41 -34.07 -7.50
CA LEU A 66 -15.65 -32.93 -8.02
C LEU A 66 -16.10 -31.61 -7.34
N ALA A 67 -17.40 -31.37 -7.23
CA ALA A 67 -17.96 -30.22 -6.52
C ALA A 67 -17.60 -30.21 -5.03
N ARG A 68 -17.51 -31.38 -4.38
CA ARG A 68 -17.08 -31.50 -2.98
C ARG A 68 -15.58 -31.23 -2.79
N LYS A 69 -14.75 -31.67 -3.73
CA LYS A 69 -13.32 -31.31 -3.76
C LYS A 69 -13.13 -29.81 -3.99
N HIS A 70 -13.89 -29.23 -4.93
CA HIS A 70 -13.86 -27.79 -5.20
C HIS A 70 -14.43 -26.93 -4.05
N LEU A 71 -15.48 -27.39 -3.36
CA LEU A 71 -16.03 -26.69 -2.20
C LEU A 71 -15.03 -26.65 -1.03
N ALA A 72 -14.21 -27.69 -0.88
CA ALA A 72 -13.11 -27.70 0.09
C ALA A 72 -12.00 -26.69 -0.26
N GLU A 73 -11.84 -26.32 -1.53
CA GLU A 73 -10.96 -25.22 -1.99
C GLU A 73 -11.65 -23.84 -1.86
N HIS A 74 -12.98 -23.79 -1.69
CA HIS A 74 -13.80 -22.56 -1.74
C HIS A 74 -14.14 -21.92 -0.39
N VAL A 75 -13.92 -22.64 0.71
CA VAL A 75 -13.94 -22.05 2.07
C VAL A 75 -12.94 -20.89 2.19
N ASP A 76 -11.96 -20.82 1.27
CA ASP A 76 -10.96 -19.78 1.18
C ASP A 76 -11.40 -18.50 0.45
N THR A 77 -12.58 -18.40 -0.17
CA THR A 77 -12.92 -17.23 -1.02
C THR A 77 -12.93 -15.87 -0.29
N PRO A 78 -13.53 -15.72 0.91
CA PRO A 78 -13.43 -14.50 1.72
C PRO A 78 -12.01 -14.26 2.28
N GLN A 79 -11.28 -15.35 2.55
CA GLN A 79 -9.88 -15.31 3.01
C GLN A 79 -8.93 -14.88 1.89
N LEU A 80 -9.25 -15.24 0.65
CA LEU A 80 -8.56 -14.85 -0.56
C LEU A 80 -8.77 -13.34 -0.81
N ALA A 81 -10.01 -12.85 -0.69
CA ALA A 81 -10.33 -11.43 -0.84
C ALA A 81 -9.59 -10.55 0.21
N SER A 82 -9.59 -10.95 1.48
CA SER A 82 -8.86 -10.22 2.54
C SER A 82 -7.33 -10.30 2.37
N SER A 83 -6.80 -11.43 1.90
CA SER A 83 -5.39 -11.57 1.48
C SER A 83 -5.03 -10.62 0.32
N PHE A 84 -5.92 -10.47 -0.65
CA PHE A 84 -5.72 -9.55 -1.77
C PHE A 84 -5.77 -8.09 -1.33
N GLU A 85 -6.72 -7.71 -0.47
CA GLU A 85 -6.78 -6.36 0.09
C GLU A 85 -5.48 -6.00 0.83
N ALA A 86 -4.96 -6.90 1.66
CA ALA A 86 -3.67 -6.72 2.33
C ALA A 86 -2.52 -6.54 1.33
N THR A 87 -2.55 -7.30 0.23
CA THR A 87 -1.57 -7.19 -0.85
C THR A 87 -1.66 -5.86 -1.58
N ILE A 88 -2.88 -5.37 -1.87
CA ILE A 88 -3.12 -4.05 -2.49
C ILE A 88 -2.63 -2.95 -1.55
N SER A 89 -2.96 -3.00 -0.26
CA SER A 89 -2.49 -2.03 0.73
C SER A 89 -0.95 -2.00 0.82
N LYS A 90 -0.29 -3.16 0.70
CA LYS A 90 1.17 -3.24 0.65
C LYS A 90 1.74 -2.59 -0.60
N PHE A 91 1.15 -2.82 -1.77
CA PHE A 91 1.55 -2.17 -3.02
C PHE A 91 1.36 -0.66 -2.94
N ASP A 92 0.22 -0.18 -2.43
CA ASP A 92 -0.09 1.24 -2.27
C ASP A 92 0.93 1.96 -1.37
N LYS A 93 1.22 1.39 -0.19
CA LYS A 93 2.24 1.94 0.72
C LYS A 93 3.63 1.97 0.08
N ASN A 94 4.01 0.91 -0.63
CA ASN A 94 5.32 0.82 -1.26
C ASN A 94 5.46 1.78 -2.46
N PHE A 95 4.44 1.84 -3.30
CA PHE A 95 4.34 2.78 -4.41
C PHE A 95 4.40 4.23 -3.93
N SER A 96 3.56 4.58 -2.96
CA SER A 96 3.51 5.92 -2.37
C SER A 96 4.86 6.33 -1.79
N ALA A 97 5.56 5.42 -1.08
CA ALA A 97 6.88 5.71 -0.55
C ALA A 97 7.92 5.98 -1.65
N HIS A 98 7.94 5.19 -2.72
CA HIS A 98 8.86 5.39 -3.83
C HIS A 98 8.54 6.63 -4.65
N LEU A 99 7.26 6.96 -4.83
CA LEU A 99 6.83 8.18 -5.51
C LEU A 99 7.22 9.43 -4.72
N LEU A 100 7.01 9.44 -3.40
CA LEU A 100 7.40 10.56 -2.55
C LEU A 100 8.91 10.73 -2.47
N ASP A 101 9.69 9.64 -2.40
CA ASP A 101 11.17 9.70 -2.48
C ASP A 101 11.63 10.27 -3.82
N LEU A 102 10.96 9.92 -4.92
CA LEU A 102 11.25 10.47 -6.24
C LEU A 102 10.99 11.99 -6.29
N LEU A 103 9.82 12.45 -5.82
CA LEU A 103 9.46 13.87 -5.79
C LEU A 103 10.39 14.68 -4.90
N ALA A 104 10.76 14.15 -3.72
CA ALA A 104 11.70 14.79 -2.82
C ALA A 104 13.07 14.99 -3.47
N ARG A 105 13.59 13.98 -4.17
CA ARG A 105 14.86 14.07 -4.89
C ARG A 105 14.77 15.04 -6.06
N LEU A 106 13.70 14.98 -6.86
CA LEU A 106 13.47 15.91 -7.96
C LEU A 106 13.43 17.37 -7.47
N SER A 107 12.84 17.63 -6.30
CA SER A 107 12.80 18.95 -5.70
C SER A 107 14.19 19.47 -5.35
N ILE A 108 15.06 18.61 -4.80
CA ILE A 108 16.47 18.96 -4.52
C ILE A 108 17.20 19.30 -5.82
N TYR A 109 17.07 18.47 -6.86
CA TYR A 109 17.72 18.72 -8.15
C TYR A 109 17.19 19.98 -8.86
N SER A 110 15.90 20.32 -8.67
CA SER A 110 15.30 21.53 -9.23
C SER A 110 15.85 22.83 -8.64
N THR A 111 16.52 22.79 -7.49
CA THR A 111 17.07 23.97 -6.81
C THR A 111 18.57 24.17 -7.05
N SER A 112 19.27 23.16 -7.58
CA SER A 112 20.65 23.26 -8.07
C SER A 112 20.68 23.65 -9.55
N ASP A 113 21.56 24.58 -9.93
CA ASP A 113 21.63 25.24 -11.24
C ASP A 113 21.28 24.36 -12.47
N CYS A 114 20.37 24.88 -13.32
CA CYS A 114 19.99 24.42 -14.68
C CYS A 114 18.77 23.47 -14.86
N GLU A 115 17.83 23.36 -13.92
CA GLU A 115 16.72 22.39 -14.08
C GLU A 115 15.28 22.95 -13.89
N HIS A 116 14.93 24.06 -14.55
CA HIS A 116 13.50 24.45 -14.72
C HIS A 116 12.64 23.30 -15.29
N GLY A 117 13.26 22.40 -16.07
CA GLY A 117 12.64 21.18 -16.54
C GLY A 117 12.19 20.23 -15.42
N MET A 118 12.91 20.14 -14.30
CA MET A 118 12.52 19.30 -13.17
C MET A 118 11.33 19.89 -12.42
N ALA A 119 11.26 21.21 -12.23
CA ALA A 119 10.07 21.88 -11.71
C ALA A 119 8.82 21.58 -12.57
N SER A 120 8.96 21.60 -13.91
CA SER A 120 7.88 21.23 -14.84
C SER A 120 7.49 19.75 -14.77
N VAL A 121 8.42 18.86 -14.42
CA VAL A 121 8.11 17.45 -14.17
C VAL A 121 7.34 17.30 -12.86
N ILE A 122 7.78 17.97 -11.79
CA ILE A 122 7.09 17.96 -10.49
C ILE A 122 5.66 18.49 -10.64
N SER A 123 5.47 19.63 -11.32
CA SER A 123 4.13 20.21 -11.50
C SER A 123 3.19 19.35 -12.35
N ARG A 124 3.70 18.49 -13.23
CA ARG A 124 2.88 17.52 -13.97
C ARG A 124 2.56 16.27 -13.14
N LEU A 125 3.50 15.82 -12.31
CA LEU A 125 3.31 14.67 -11.43
C LEU A 125 2.39 14.99 -10.26
N ASP A 126 2.42 16.23 -9.77
CA ASP A 126 1.64 16.69 -8.63
C ASP A 126 0.87 17.98 -8.93
N PHE A 127 0.18 18.00 -10.07
CA PHE A 127 -0.59 19.17 -10.53
C PHE A 127 -1.61 19.67 -9.50
N ASN A 128 -2.25 18.73 -8.78
CA ASN A 128 -3.25 19.04 -7.77
C ASN A 128 -2.67 19.26 -6.37
N GLY A 129 -1.35 19.13 -6.17
CA GLY A 129 -0.70 19.28 -4.86
C GLY A 129 -0.95 18.14 -3.86
N PHE A 130 -1.54 17.03 -4.29
CA PHE A 130 -1.89 15.88 -3.45
C PHE A 130 -0.67 15.26 -2.77
N TYR A 131 0.45 15.15 -3.49
CA TYR A 131 1.67 14.55 -2.96
C TYR A 131 2.54 15.55 -2.20
N THR A 132 2.51 16.83 -2.59
CA THR A 132 3.20 17.93 -1.89
C THR A 132 2.70 18.05 -0.46
N GLU A 133 1.38 18.06 -0.24
CA GLU A 133 0.80 18.11 1.10
C GLU A 133 1.23 16.91 1.98
N ARG A 134 1.36 15.72 1.38
CA ARG A 134 1.87 14.53 2.08
C ARG A 134 3.35 14.63 2.41
N LEU A 135 4.16 15.19 1.51
CA LEU A 135 5.59 15.37 1.71
C LEU A 135 5.88 16.40 2.82
N GLU A 136 5.09 17.47 2.88
CA GLU A 136 5.17 18.47 3.95
C GLU A 136 4.83 17.87 5.32
N ARG A 137 3.75 17.07 5.42
CA ARG A 137 3.40 16.35 6.65
C ARG A 137 4.52 15.43 7.13
N LEU A 138 5.09 14.62 6.24
CA LEU A 138 6.23 13.74 6.59
C LEU A 138 7.45 14.54 7.07
N SER A 139 7.70 15.69 6.47
CA SER A 139 8.81 16.58 6.86
C SER A 139 8.57 17.23 8.23
N ALA A 140 7.33 17.63 8.52
CA ALA A 140 6.91 18.16 9.82
C ALA A 140 7.01 17.10 10.93
N GLU A 141 6.54 15.87 10.68
CA GLU A 141 6.64 14.75 11.62
C GLU A 141 8.10 14.40 11.92
N ARG A 142 8.96 14.37 10.90
CA ARG A 142 10.40 14.13 11.08
C ARG A 142 11.06 15.23 11.92
N SER A 143 10.67 16.48 11.72
CA SER A 143 11.19 17.63 12.46
C SER A 143 10.74 17.61 13.93
N GLN A 144 9.50 17.22 14.19
CA GLN A 144 8.98 17.03 15.55
C GLN A 144 9.67 15.87 16.27
N LYS A 145 9.96 14.77 15.56
CA LYS A 145 10.67 13.60 16.12
C LYS A 145 12.17 13.85 16.32
N ALA A 146 12.76 14.79 15.56
CA ALA A 146 14.16 15.18 15.67
C ALA A 146 14.42 16.31 16.67
N ALA A 147 13.39 17.03 17.12
CA ALA A 147 13.52 18.00 18.19
C ALA A 147 13.85 17.26 19.50
N PRO A 148 15.01 17.54 20.14
CA PRO A 148 15.28 17.01 21.46
C PRO A 148 14.20 17.53 22.41
N GLN A 149 13.63 16.64 23.23
CA GLN A 149 12.93 17.05 24.44
C GLN A 149 13.95 17.79 25.30
N VAL A 150 14.06 19.11 25.14
CA VAL A 150 14.89 19.95 26.00
C VAL A 150 14.27 19.88 27.39
N PRO A 151 14.98 19.36 28.42
CA PRO A 151 14.50 19.45 29.78
C PRO A 151 14.32 20.94 30.10
N ILE A 152 13.10 21.32 30.46
CA ILE A 152 12.76 22.65 30.99
C ILE A 152 13.80 22.99 32.06
N PRO A 153 14.57 24.09 31.94
CA PRO A 153 15.44 24.54 33.01
C PRO A 153 14.57 24.87 34.22
N ARG A 154 14.69 24.07 35.29
CA ARG A 154 14.12 24.41 36.60
C ARG A 154 14.62 25.82 36.95
N GLY A 155 13.66 26.70 37.25
CA GLY A 155 13.88 28.10 37.61
C GLY A 155 14.86 28.29 38.77
N PRO A 156 15.30 29.54 39.02
CA PRO A 156 16.39 29.84 39.92
C PRO A 156 16.10 29.36 41.36
N PRO A 157 17.13 28.97 42.13
CA PRO A 157 16.96 28.47 43.47
C PRO A 157 16.38 29.56 44.37
N ALA A 158 15.39 29.18 45.18
CA ALA A 158 14.79 30.04 46.19
C ALA A 158 15.85 30.61 47.16
N PRO A 159 15.73 31.87 47.59
CA PRO A 159 16.71 32.47 48.49
C PRO A 159 16.64 31.80 49.88
N ALA A 160 17.80 31.40 50.39
CA ALA A 160 17.96 30.81 51.71
C ALA A 160 17.55 31.81 52.83
N PRO A 161 17.00 31.33 53.96
CA PRO A 161 16.57 32.19 55.05
C PRO A 161 17.81 32.74 55.78
N ARG A 162 17.90 34.08 55.88
CA ARG A 162 18.92 34.74 56.70
C ARG A 162 18.59 34.53 58.18
N VAL A 163 19.46 33.79 58.88
CA VAL A 163 19.45 33.68 60.34
C VAL A 163 19.87 35.02 60.93
N ALA A 164 19.00 35.60 61.75
CA ALA A 164 19.31 36.80 62.54
C ALA A 164 20.27 36.41 63.68
N VAL A 165 21.47 36.98 63.66
CA VAL A 165 22.39 36.98 64.81
C VAL A 165 22.08 38.23 65.62
N THR A 166 21.50 38.04 66.81
CA THR A 166 21.41 39.05 67.86
C THR A 166 22.80 39.27 68.47
N ALA A 167 23.29 40.51 68.42
CA ALA A 167 24.43 40.96 69.21
C ALA A 167 23.93 41.71 70.46
N GLN A 168 24.60 41.47 71.58
CA GLN A 168 24.36 41.98 72.94
C GLN A 168 24.43 43.50 73.05
#